data_AF-A0A843CW83-F1
#
_entry.id   AF-A0A843CW83-F1
#
_cell.length_a   1.000
_cell.length_b   1.000
_cell.length_c   1.000
_cell.angle_alpha   90.00
_cell.angle_beta   90.00
_cell.angle_gamma   90.00
#
_symmetry.space_group_name_H-M   'P 1'
#
loop_
_entity.id
_entity.type
_entity.pdbx_description
1 polymer ?
#
loop_
_entity_poly.entity_id
_entity_poly.type
_entity_poly.pdbx_seq_one_letter_code
_entity_poly.pdbx_strand_id
1 'polypeptide(L)'
;MSIGISLDIGTSGTRGHAVDLSSGKILSTSVTECHPLPGANIMDHLTFCINAGTETAHKILIDTVNKLIATLGVDLNKVERVSICGNPIQLSLFQGIPIDDLAFAGKNAHKARGIVEQKRDAGVFSAVDVGLNVKDGCELCVPPAIRHEIGADALAMMYKSGFLEQKENCLVTDYGTNAEMALKIGDDIYTGSAAAGPAMEGQSIKCGMLAGPGAISDLEYDFQYICKVLDENIMPQNGSRVDFALETVKDEGPMSGKAIGITGTGVVAAVAAVMDAHLWRKGKLTTSDGLLHLQDGIYIDS
;
A
#
# COMPACT_ATOMS: atom_id res chain seq x y z
N MET A 1 27.53 1.29 -14.85
CA MET A 1 26.08 1.50 -14.72
C MET A 1 25.83 1.88 -13.27
N SER A 2 25.34 3.09 -13.04
CA SER A 2 25.04 3.61 -11.70
C SER A 2 23.62 3.17 -11.34
N ILE A 3 23.47 2.54 -10.16
CA ILE A 3 22.21 1.93 -9.73
C ILE A 3 21.68 2.68 -8.52
N GLY A 4 20.39 2.94 -8.52
CA GLY A 4 19.63 3.41 -7.38
C GLY A 4 18.72 2.30 -6.86
N ILE A 5 18.39 2.33 -5.59
CA ILE A 5 17.31 1.51 -5.02
C ILE A 5 16.25 2.45 -4.47
N SER A 6 14.98 2.25 -4.83
CA SER A 6 13.85 2.90 -4.18
C SER A 6 13.10 1.88 -3.35
N LEU A 7 12.87 2.18 -2.07
CA LEU A 7 12.13 1.35 -1.13
C LEU A 7 10.87 2.09 -0.69
N ASP A 8 9.74 1.41 -0.80
CA ASP A 8 8.46 1.83 -0.24
C ASP A 8 8.12 0.90 0.93
N ILE A 9 8.10 1.46 2.15
CA ILE A 9 7.96 0.74 3.42
C ILE A 9 6.54 0.99 3.94
N GLY A 10 5.62 0.14 3.50
CA GLY A 10 4.22 0.18 3.92
C GLY A 10 3.96 -0.55 5.23
N THR A 11 2.71 -0.51 5.69
CA THR A 11 2.23 -1.31 6.83
C THR A 11 1.98 -2.77 6.49
N SER A 12 1.68 -3.08 5.22
CA SER A 12 1.39 -4.44 4.77
C SER A 12 2.62 -5.15 4.21
N GLY A 13 3.71 -4.43 3.93
CA GLY A 13 4.94 -5.00 3.38
C GLY A 13 5.87 -3.92 2.84
N THR A 14 6.97 -4.35 2.22
CA THR A 14 7.96 -3.48 1.59
C THR A 14 8.11 -3.82 0.13
N ARG A 15 8.14 -2.80 -0.72
CA ARG A 15 8.42 -2.92 -2.15
C ARG A 15 9.74 -2.23 -2.47
N GLY A 16 10.60 -2.89 -3.23
CA GLY A 16 11.86 -2.34 -3.69
C GLY A 16 11.98 -2.39 -5.21
N HIS A 17 12.58 -1.34 -5.77
CA HIS A 17 12.98 -1.29 -7.17
C HIS A 17 14.47 -1.03 -7.28
N ALA A 18 15.16 -1.80 -8.12
CA ALA A 18 16.46 -1.41 -8.64
C ALA A 18 16.25 -0.54 -9.88
N VAL A 19 16.90 0.62 -9.93
CA VAL A 19 16.69 1.64 -10.95
C VAL A 19 18.03 2.00 -11.58
N ASP A 20 18.08 2.09 -12.90
CA ASP A 20 19.19 2.70 -13.61
C ASP A 20 19.13 4.22 -13.45
N LEU A 21 20.11 4.81 -12.74
CA LEU A 21 20.11 6.24 -12.46
C LEU A 21 20.35 7.10 -13.71
N SER A 22 20.89 6.53 -14.79
CA SER A 22 21.12 7.28 -16.02
C SER A 22 19.86 7.40 -16.89
N SER A 23 18.99 6.39 -16.86
CA SER A 23 17.80 6.31 -17.72
C SER A 23 16.48 6.42 -16.95
N GLY A 24 16.50 6.26 -15.63
CA GLY A 24 15.30 6.15 -14.78
C GLY A 24 14.55 4.82 -14.94
N LYS A 25 15.09 3.87 -15.71
CA LYS A 25 14.42 2.60 -15.98
C LYS A 25 14.49 1.68 -14.76
N ILE A 26 13.35 1.09 -14.40
CA ILE A 26 13.29 0.01 -13.40
C ILE A 26 13.94 -1.25 -14.02
N LEU A 27 14.99 -1.74 -13.38
CA LEU A 27 15.75 -2.92 -13.76
C LEU A 27 15.17 -4.19 -13.15
N SER A 28 14.69 -4.09 -11.90
CA SER A 28 14.15 -5.21 -11.13
C SER A 28 13.18 -4.70 -10.06
N THR A 29 12.25 -5.55 -9.66
CA THR A 29 11.26 -5.30 -8.61
C THR A 29 11.24 -6.49 -7.66
N SER A 30 11.21 -6.22 -6.37
CA SER A 30 10.99 -7.23 -5.34
C SER A 30 10.01 -6.71 -4.29
N VAL A 31 9.19 -7.59 -3.73
CA VAL A 31 8.14 -7.23 -2.77
C VAL A 31 8.13 -8.27 -1.66
N THR A 32 7.89 -7.86 -0.41
CA THR A 32 7.60 -8.80 0.69
C THR A 32 6.12 -9.15 0.71
N GLU A 33 5.79 -10.38 1.09
CA GLU A 33 4.38 -10.80 1.24
C GLU A 33 3.70 -10.15 2.44
N CYS A 34 4.48 -9.84 3.49
CA CYS A 34 3.99 -9.19 4.70
C CYS A 34 5.02 -8.22 5.28
N HIS A 35 4.59 -7.44 6.26
CA HIS A 35 5.48 -6.64 7.09
C HIS A 35 6.22 -7.52 8.12
N PRO A 36 7.51 -7.28 8.41
CA PRO A 36 8.29 -8.20 9.25
C PRO A 36 8.02 -8.07 10.75
N LEU A 37 7.43 -6.95 11.19
CA LEU A 37 6.98 -6.79 12.58
C LEU A 37 5.59 -7.40 12.76
N PRO A 38 5.29 -8.04 13.91
CA PRO A 38 3.96 -8.54 14.20
C PRO A 38 2.90 -7.44 14.23
N GLY A 39 1.75 -7.71 13.61
CA GLY A 39 0.64 -6.76 13.54
C GLY A 39 -0.07 -6.77 12.19
N ALA A 40 -1.28 -6.22 12.17
CA ALA A 40 -2.02 -5.99 10.93
C ALA A 40 -2.06 -4.50 10.55
N ASN A 41 -1.67 -3.60 11.46
CA ASN A 41 -1.72 -2.17 11.25
C ASN A 41 -0.54 -1.44 11.94
N ILE A 42 -0.45 -0.14 11.67
CA ILE A 42 0.63 0.73 12.17
C ILE A 42 0.70 0.81 13.71
N MET A 43 -0.45 0.73 14.40
CA MET A 43 -0.50 0.79 15.86
C MET A 43 0.04 -0.49 16.50
N ASP A 44 -0.13 -1.63 15.84
CA ASP A 44 0.45 -2.90 16.28
C ASP A 44 1.99 -2.85 16.19
N HIS A 45 2.53 -2.32 15.09
CA HIS A 45 3.98 -2.14 14.92
C HIS A 45 4.55 -1.18 15.96
N LEU A 46 3.84 -0.09 16.22
CA LEU A 46 4.21 0.87 17.24
C LEU A 46 4.20 0.23 18.63
N THR A 47 3.16 -0.54 18.96
CA THR A 47 3.06 -1.30 20.21
C THR A 47 4.18 -2.33 20.34
N PHE A 48 4.49 -3.06 19.27
CA PHE A 48 5.60 -4.00 19.23
C PHE A 48 6.93 -3.29 19.52
N CYS A 49 7.21 -2.17 18.86
CA CYS A 49 8.44 -1.40 19.06
C CYS A 49 8.56 -0.86 20.49
N ILE A 50 7.48 -0.38 21.10
CA ILE A 50 7.49 0.08 22.50
C ILE A 50 7.81 -1.09 23.46
N ASN A 51 7.27 -2.27 23.19
CA ASN A 51 7.45 -3.43 24.07
C ASN A 51 8.80 -4.15 23.86
N ALA A 52 9.25 -4.29 22.62
CA ALA A 52 10.47 -5.01 22.24
C ALA A 52 11.71 -4.11 22.16
N GLY A 53 11.52 -2.79 22.07
CA GLY A 53 12.55 -1.77 21.94
C GLY A 53 12.87 -1.41 20.48
N THR A 54 13.25 -0.14 20.28
CA THR A 54 13.58 0.45 18.97
C THR A 54 14.66 -0.32 18.21
N GLU A 55 15.75 -0.71 18.90
CA GLU A 55 16.85 -1.45 18.28
C GLU A 55 16.39 -2.81 17.72
N THR A 56 15.57 -3.54 18.48
CA THR A 56 15.01 -4.83 18.05
C THR A 56 14.12 -4.67 16.83
N ALA A 57 13.19 -3.70 16.85
CA ALA A 57 12.28 -3.46 15.75
C ALA A 57 13.02 -2.99 14.48
N HIS A 58 13.99 -2.08 14.63
CA HIS A 58 14.87 -1.63 13.56
C HIS A 58 15.64 -2.79 12.92
N LYS A 59 16.27 -3.64 13.74
CA LYS A 59 17.05 -4.77 13.25
C LYS A 59 16.19 -5.75 12.44
N ILE A 60 14.99 -6.10 12.92
CA ILE A 60 14.07 -7.00 12.22
C ILE A 60 13.68 -6.42 10.84
N LEU A 61 13.39 -5.11 10.80
CA LEU A 61 13.05 -4.43 9.56
C LEU A 61 14.23 -4.40 8.58
N ILE A 62 15.41 -3.99 9.02
CA ILE A 62 16.61 -3.91 8.19
C ILE A 62 17.06 -5.28 7.68
N ASP A 63 17.02 -6.32 8.52
CA ASP A 63 17.31 -7.70 8.09
C ASP A 63 16.38 -8.16 6.97
N THR A 64 15.11 -7.74 7.01
CA THR A 64 14.11 -8.04 5.99
C THR A 64 14.35 -7.25 4.72
N VAL A 65 14.62 -5.94 4.83
CA VAL A 65 14.95 -5.07 3.69
C VAL A 65 16.21 -5.57 2.99
N ASN A 66 17.24 -5.98 3.73
CA ASN A 66 18.46 -6.53 3.14
C ASN A 66 18.22 -7.81 2.35
N LYS A 67 17.34 -8.69 2.82
CA LYS A 67 16.91 -9.88 2.05
C LYS A 67 16.17 -9.48 0.78
N LEU A 68 15.28 -8.49 0.86
CA LEU A 68 14.56 -7.96 -0.31
C LEU A 68 15.50 -7.27 -1.32
N ILE A 69 16.53 -6.56 -0.86
CA ILE A 69 17.53 -5.95 -1.73
C ILE A 69 18.33 -7.03 -2.46
N ALA A 70 18.68 -8.12 -1.77
CA ALA A 70 19.40 -9.23 -2.39
C ALA A 70 18.60 -9.91 -3.52
N THR A 71 17.27 -10.01 -3.40
CA THR A 71 16.41 -10.59 -4.44
C THR A 71 16.23 -9.70 -5.67
N LEU A 72 16.65 -8.42 -5.62
CA LEU A 72 16.67 -7.56 -6.81
C LEU A 72 17.66 -8.04 -7.88
N GLY A 73 18.65 -8.86 -7.51
CA GLY A 73 19.58 -9.49 -8.45
C GLY A 73 20.55 -8.51 -9.13
N VAL A 74 20.79 -7.34 -8.51
CA VAL A 74 21.74 -6.34 -9.01
C VAL A 74 23.05 -6.37 -8.23
N ASP A 75 24.12 -5.87 -8.85
CA ASP A 75 25.44 -5.73 -8.21
C ASP A 75 25.41 -4.59 -7.18
N LEU A 76 25.34 -4.95 -5.90
CA LEU A 76 25.23 -4.01 -4.78
C LEU A 76 26.44 -3.06 -4.66
N ASN A 77 27.59 -3.39 -5.27
CA ASN A 77 28.75 -2.49 -5.35
C ASN A 77 28.55 -1.32 -6.33
N LYS A 78 27.51 -1.38 -7.17
CA LYS A 78 27.13 -0.32 -8.12
C LYS A 78 25.97 0.54 -7.61
N VAL A 79 25.41 0.20 -6.44
CA VAL A 79 24.36 1.00 -5.81
C VAL A 79 25.02 2.26 -5.26
N GLU A 80 24.61 3.42 -5.76
CA GLU A 80 25.13 4.72 -5.34
C GLU A 80 24.20 5.42 -4.35
N ARG A 81 22.90 5.15 -4.46
CA ARG A 81 21.87 5.78 -3.64
C ARG A 81 20.71 4.84 -3.37
N VAL A 82 20.21 4.89 -2.15
CA VAL A 82 18.95 4.31 -1.73
C VAL A 82 18.00 5.45 -1.36
N SER A 83 16.76 5.42 -1.83
CA SER A 83 15.71 6.33 -1.39
C SER A 83 14.63 5.53 -0.68
N ILE A 84 14.13 6.03 0.45
CA ILE A 84 13.04 5.40 1.19
C ILE A 84 11.77 6.25 1.16
N CYS A 85 10.63 5.58 1.27
CA CYS A 85 9.31 6.17 1.33
C CYS A 85 8.46 5.39 2.34
N GLY A 86 7.48 6.06 2.95
CA GLY A 86 6.59 5.48 3.94
C GLY A 86 6.16 6.48 5.01
N ASN A 87 5.22 6.05 5.85
CA ASN A 87 4.69 6.88 6.92
C ASN A 87 5.74 7.17 8.01
N PRO A 88 5.51 8.14 8.91
CA PRO A 88 6.52 8.55 9.89
C PRO A 88 6.98 7.44 10.83
N ILE A 89 6.10 6.49 11.18
CA ILE A 89 6.45 5.35 12.04
C ILE A 89 7.39 4.41 11.28
N GLN A 90 7.08 4.06 10.03
CA GLN A 90 7.91 3.18 9.23
C GLN A 90 9.28 3.78 8.92
N LEU A 91 9.34 5.06 8.59
CA LEU A 91 10.63 5.76 8.40
C LEU A 91 11.46 5.82 9.69
N SER A 92 10.82 5.93 10.84
CA SER A 92 11.52 5.96 12.14
C SER A 92 12.06 4.58 12.51
N LEU A 93 11.26 3.53 12.32
CA LEU A 93 11.69 2.14 12.50
C LEU A 93 12.87 1.82 11.58
N PHE A 94 12.80 2.27 10.32
CA PHE A 94 13.88 2.07 9.36
C PHE A 94 15.17 2.78 9.78
N GLN A 95 15.09 4.01 10.29
CA GLN A 95 16.26 4.80 10.70
C GLN A 95 16.74 4.48 12.14
N GLY A 96 16.03 3.62 12.88
CA GLY A 96 16.34 3.33 14.28
C GLY A 96 16.05 4.50 15.23
N ILE A 97 15.15 5.41 14.83
CA ILE A 97 14.74 6.57 15.63
C ILE A 97 13.65 6.14 16.63
N PRO A 98 13.71 6.55 17.92
CA PRO A 98 12.64 6.30 18.87
C PRO A 98 11.28 6.82 18.38
N ILE A 99 10.19 6.12 18.71
CA ILE A 99 8.84 6.45 18.23
C ILE A 99 7.84 6.77 19.35
N ASP A 100 8.33 6.93 20.59
CA ASP A 100 7.47 7.22 21.75
C ASP A 100 6.70 8.53 21.59
N ASP A 101 7.26 9.49 20.85
CA ASP A 101 6.61 10.77 20.53
C ASP A 101 5.45 10.60 19.55
N LEU A 102 5.51 9.59 18.67
CA LEU A 102 4.41 9.21 17.78
C LEU A 102 3.32 8.41 18.48
N ALA A 103 3.69 7.65 19.53
CA ALA A 103 2.79 6.80 20.28
C ALA A 103 1.77 7.57 21.14
N PHE A 104 2.20 8.72 21.66
CA PHE A 104 1.41 9.50 22.62
C PHE A 104 1.11 10.88 22.03
N ALA A 105 -0.11 11.06 21.54
CA ALA A 105 -0.52 12.36 21.01
C ALA A 105 -0.67 13.41 22.13
N GLY A 106 -0.10 14.59 21.89
CA GLY A 106 -0.37 15.80 22.67
C GLY A 106 0.68 16.15 23.73
N LYS A 107 0.97 17.46 23.82
CA LYS A 107 2.02 18.03 24.68
C LYS A 107 1.92 17.63 26.16
N ASN A 108 0.71 17.40 26.66
CA ASN A 108 0.49 16.99 28.05
C ASN A 108 0.96 15.56 28.31
N ALA A 109 0.71 14.64 27.37
CA ALA A 109 1.14 13.25 27.48
C ALA A 109 2.67 13.14 27.37
N HIS A 110 3.27 13.90 26.44
CA HIS A 110 4.72 13.98 26.31
C HIS A 110 5.39 14.49 27.59
N LYS A 111 4.89 15.60 28.15
CA LYS A 111 5.44 16.19 29.38
C LYS A 111 5.31 15.26 30.59
N ALA A 112 4.18 14.58 30.73
CA ALA A 112 3.95 13.65 31.84
C ALA A 112 4.89 12.43 31.80
N ARG A 113 5.35 12.03 30.61
CA ARG A 113 6.18 10.84 30.39
C ARG A 113 7.62 11.14 30.05
N GLY A 114 8.02 12.42 30.03
CA GLY A 114 9.38 12.84 29.68
C GLY A 114 9.76 12.51 28.23
N ILE A 115 8.78 12.44 27.32
CA ILE A 115 9.01 12.11 25.92
C ILE A 115 9.57 13.32 25.19
N VAL A 116 10.62 13.11 24.41
CA VAL A 116 11.27 14.13 23.57
C VAL A 116 10.84 13.91 22.12
N GLU A 117 10.34 14.96 21.48
CA GLU A 117 10.03 14.95 20.05
C GLU A 117 11.29 14.67 19.23
N GLN A 118 11.19 13.74 18.29
CA GLN A 118 12.29 13.39 17.40
C GLN A 118 12.20 14.19 16.10
N LYS A 119 13.34 14.68 15.61
CA LYS A 119 13.41 15.36 14.32
C LYS A 119 13.33 14.34 13.19
N ARG A 120 12.40 14.58 12.25
CA ARG A 120 12.17 13.75 11.06
C ARG A 120 12.23 14.59 9.79
N ASP A 121 13.26 15.42 9.73
CA ASP A 121 13.54 16.30 8.61
C ASP A 121 14.08 15.51 7.41
N ALA A 122 13.97 16.09 6.21
CA ALA A 122 14.58 15.51 5.02
C ALA A 122 16.11 15.49 5.17
N GLY A 123 16.75 14.42 4.71
CA GLY A 123 18.19 14.27 4.85
C GLY A 123 18.82 13.26 3.90
N VAL A 124 20.14 13.39 3.77
CA VAL A 124 21.00 12.39 3.13
C VAL A 124 21.92 11.83 4.19
N PHE A 125 21.81 10.52 4.40
CA PHE A 125 22.55 9.78 5.42
C PHE A 125 23.42 8.72 4.76
N SER A 126 24.22 8.04 5.56
CA SER A 126 24.92 6.83 5.11
C SER A 126 23.97 5.64 5.15
N ALA A 127 23.81 4.94 4.03
CA ALA A 127 23.00 3.72 3.95
C ALA A 127 23.56 2.59 4.81
N VAL A 128 24.90 2.52 4.95
CA VAL A 128 25.55 1.49 5.77
C VAL A 128 25.38 1.76 7.27
N ASP A 129 25.26 3.03 7.68
CA ASP A 129 25.10 3.41 9.10
C ASP A 129 23.73 2.98 9.65
N VAL A 130 22.72 2.87 8.78
CA VAL A 130 21.40 2.30 9.13
C VAL A 130 21.34 0.78 8.95
N GLY A 131 22.46 0.13 8.64
CA GLY A 131 22.58 -1.33 8.52
C GLY A 131 22.23 -1.92 7.16
N LEU A 132 22.14 -1.12 6.07
CA LEU A 132 21.94 -1.68 4.74
C LEU A 132 23.21 -2.34 4.18
N ASN A 133 23.04 -3.50 3.54
CA ASN A 133 24.09 -4.27 2.90
C ASN A 133 24.41 -3.73 1.49
N VAL A 134 24.87 -2.49 1.41
CA VAL A 134 25.32 -1.83 0.17
C VAL A 134 26.78 -1.38 0.31
N LYS A 135 27.38 -0.87 -0.76
CA LYS A 135 28.75 -0.35 -0.70
C LYS A 135 28.88 0.80 0.31
N ASP A 136 30.06 0.92 0.90
CA ASP A 136 30.40 2.09 1.71
C ASP A 136 30.33 3.39 0.89
N GLY A 137 29.85 4.47 1.51
CA GLY A 137 29.56 5.73 0.83
C GLY A 137 28.28 5.73 -0.02
N CYS A 138 27.46 4.68 0.01
CA CYS A 138 26.11 4.73 -0.57
C CYS A 138 25.23 5.70 0.24
N GLU A 139 24.60 6.63 -0.46
CA GLU A 139 23.71 7.62 0.15
C GLU A 139 22.35 6.98 0.47
N LEU A 140 21.78 7.31 1.62
CA LEU A 140 20.38 7.07 1.96
C LEU A 140 19.63 8.41 1.93
N CYS A 141 18.73 8.57 0.98
CA CYS A 141 17.85 9.73 0.88
C CYS A 141 16.54 9.45 1.62
N VAL A 142 16.26 10.28 2.62
CA VAL A 142 15.04 10.20 3.43
C VAL A 142 14.24 11.48 3.21
N PRO A 143 13.02 11.40 2.67
CA PRO A 143 12.11 12.55 2.58
C PRO A 143 11.61 12.97 3.97
N PRO A 144 11.10 14.21 4.13
CA PRO A 144 10.64 14.68 5.42
C PRO A 144 9.32 14.02 5.83
N ALA A 145 9.08 13.89 7.14
CA ALA A 145 7.74 13.69 7.68
C ALA A 145 7.19 15.03 8.16
N ILE A 146 6.10 15.53 7.56
CA ILE A 146 5.56 16.86 7.87
C ILE A 146 4.94 16.88 9.27
N ARG A 147 4.19 15.82 9.61
CA ARG A 147 3.53 15.61 10.91
C ARG A 147 3.45 14.12 11.22
N HIS A 148 2.95 13.79 12.40
CA HIS A 148 2.67 12.43 12.88
C HIS A 148 1.85 11.58 11.88
N GLU A 149 0.99 12.21 11.08
CA GLU A 149 0.03 11.56 10.18
C GLU A 149 0.41 11.64 8.69
N ILE A 150 1.40 12.47 8.32
CA ILE A 150 1.75 12.73 6.91
C ILE A 150 3.24 12.45 6.72
N GLY A 151 3.51 11.30 6.12
CA GLY A 151 4.85 10.81 5.85
C GLY A 151 5.35 11.12 4.44
N ALA A 152 6.42 10.42 4.09
CA ALA A 152 7.05 10.53 2.78
C ALA A 152 6.18 9.92 1.67
N ASP A 153 5.34 8.95 2.00
CA ASP A 153 4.32 8.33 1.14
C ASP A 153 3.31 9.37 0.64
N ALA A 154 2.65 10.09 1.54
CA ALA A 154 1.74 11.18 1.16
C ALA A 154 2.42 12.24 0.29
N LEU A 155 3.68 12.59 0.60
CA LEU A 155 4.48 13.52 -0.20
C LEU A 155 4.80 12.97 -1.59
N ALA A 156 5.18 11.69 -1.68
CA ALA A 156 5.45 11.04 -2.95
C ALA A 156 4.19 10.97 -3.81
N MET A 157 3.02 10.69 -3.23
CA MET A 157 1.73 10.74 -3.90
C MET A 157 1.45 12.15 -4.45
N MET A 158 1.59 13.19 -3.62
CA MET A 158 1.38 14.59 -4.05
C MET A 158 2.33 14.98 -5.19
N TYR A 159 3.60 14.62 -5.09
CA TYR A 159 4.59 14.90 -6.13
C TYR A 159 4.29 14.13 -7.42
N LYS A 160 3.98 12.83 -7.33
CA LYS A 160 3.81 11.96 -8.50
C LYS A 160 2.52 12.25 -9.27
N SER A 161 1.46 12.67 -8.58
CA SER A 161 0.18 13.05 -9.18
C SER A 161 0.20 14.42 -9.87
N GLY A 162 1.28 15.20 -9.71
CA GLY A 162 1.32 16.59 -10.17
C GLY A 162 0.39 17.51 -9.37
N PHE A 163 0.02 17.11 -8.15
CA PHE A 163 -0.92 17.81 -7.28
C PHE A 163 -0.38 19.19 -6.88
N LEU A 164 0.92 19.29 -6.62
CA LEU A 164 1.57 20.53 -6.20
C LEU A 164 1.52 21.61 -7.29
N GLU A 165 1.53 21.20 -8.56
CA GLU A 165 1.50 22.07 -9.73
C GLU A 165 0.09 22.50 -10.14
N GLN A 166 -0.97 21.90 -9.56
CA GLN A 166 -2.35 22.24 -9.91
C GLN A 166 -2.69 23.66 -9.50
N LYS A 167 -3.28 24.44 -10.41
CA LYS A 167 -3.72 25.81 -10.11
C LYS A 167 -5.13 25.88 -9.53
N GLU A 168 -5.94 24.89 -9.86
CA GLU A 168 -7.32 24.78 -9.37
C GLU A 168 -7.36 24.05 -8.03
N ASN A 169 -8.51 24.14 -7.36
CA ASN A 169 -8.74 23.37 -6.15
C ASN A 169 -8.76 21.88 -6.51
N CYS A 170 -7.94 21.08 -5.85
CA CYS A 170 -7.83 19.65 -6.12
C CYS A 170 -7.70 18.85 -4.83
N LEU A 171 -8.13 17.60 -4.89
CA LEU A 171 -8.01 16.62 -3.82
C LEU A 171 -7.22 15.43 -4.37
N VAL A 172 -6.24 14.96 -3.62
CA VAL A 172 -5.57 13.69 -3.87
C VAL A 172 -5.75 12.80 -2.65
N THR A 173 -5.95 11.50 -2.90
CA THR A 173 -6.23 10.50 -1.87
C THR A 173 -5.45 9.23 -2.15
N ASP A 174 -4.81 8.68 -1.12
CA ASP A 174 -4.26 7.32 -1.11
C ASP A 174 -5.19 6.45 -0.28
N TYR A 175 -5.68 5.35 -0.87
CA TYR A 175 -6.57 4.40 -0.22
C TYR A 175 -5.80 3.12 0.12
N GLY A 176 -5.18 3.10 1.30
CA GLY A 176 -4.67 1.88 1.93
C GLY A 176 -5.46 1.53 3.18
N THR A 177 -4.84 0.76 4.07
CA THR A 177 -5.35 0.50 5.43
C THR A 177 -5.76 1.80 6.16
N ASN A 178 -4.99 2.87 5.96
CA ASN A 178 -5.38 4.24 6.24
C ASN A 178 -5.63 4.97 4.92
N ALA A 179 -6.66 5.81 4.87
CA ALA A 179 -6.88 6.73 3.77
C ALA A 179 -6.18 8.05 4.07
N GLU A 180 -5.13 8.36 3.33
CA GLU A 180 -4.41 9.63 3.40
C GLU A 180 -4.95 10.57 2.33
N MET A 181 -5.11 11.85 2.66
CA MET A 181 -5.68 12.82 1.73
C MET A 181 -5.03 14.19 1.87
N ALA A 182 -4.92 14.88 0.74
CA ALA A 182 -4.48 16.27 0.68
C ALA A 182 -5.40 17.08 -0.23
N LEU A 183 -5.94 18.18 0.31
CA LEU A 183 -6.79 19.15 -0.37
C LEU A 183 -6.00 20.44 -0.59
N LYS A 184 -5.87 20.86 -1.85
CA LYS A 184 -5.27 22.14 -2.24
C LYS A 184 -6.37 23.17 -2.51
N ILE A 185 -6.27 24.33 -1.87
CA ILE A 185 -7.13 25.50 -2.12
C ILE A 185 -6.22 26.70 -2.32
N GLY A 186 -6.10 27.18 -3.56
CA GLY A 186 -5.08 28.19 -3.89
C GLY A 186 -3.68 27.65 -3.60
N ASP A 187 -2.92 28.33 -2.73
CA ASP A 187 -1.58 27.92 -2.30
C ASP A 187 -1.58 27.12 -0.98
N ASP A 188 -2.73 26.99 -0.32
CA ASP A 188 -2.86 26.27 0.94
C ASP A 188 -3.09 24.77 0.68
N ILE A 189 -2.39 23.93 1.45
CA ILE A 189 -2.55 22.47 1.43
C ILE A 189 -3.03 22.02 2.82
N TYR A 190 -4.19 21.37 2.84
CA TYR A 190 -4.79 20.75 4.01
C TYR A 190 -4.64 19.24 3.89
N THR A 191 -4.06 18.61 4.91
CA THR A 191 -3.84 17.17 4.92
C THR A 191 -4.67 16.50 6.00
N GLY A 192 -5.06 15.26 5.77
CA GLY A 192 -5.73 14.43 6.77
C GLY A 192 -5.45 12.96 6.54
N SER A 193 -5.70 12.16 7.57
CA SER A 193 -5.70 10.70 7.48
C SER A 193 -6.94 10.17 8.20
N ALA A 194 -7.52 9.09 7.68
CA ALA A 194 -8.66 8.42 8.27
C ALA A 194 -8.44 6.90 8.25
N ALA A 195 -8.87 6.20 9.29
CA ALA A 195 -8.92 4.74 9.25
C ALA A 195 -9.95 4.30 8.19
N ALA A 196 -9.47 3.67 7.12
CA ALA A 196 -10.31 3.16 6.04
C ALA A 196 -10.61 1.67 6.21
N GLY A 197 -9.67 0.93 6.81
CA GLY A 197 -9.72 -0.52 6.92
C GLY A 197 -9.15 -1.21 5.67
N PRO A 198 -8.77 -2.49 5.75
CA PRO A 198 -7.93 -3.11 4.75
C PRO A 198 -8.72 -3.76 3.60
N ALA A 199 -10.01 -3.44 3.46
CA ALA A 199 -10.89 -4.04 2.44
C ALA A 199 -10.40 -3.74 1.01
N MET A 200 -9.83 -2.55 0.77
CA MET A 200 -9.24 -2.20 -0.53
C MET A 200 -7.95 -3.00 -0.84
N GLU A 201 -7.31 -3.58 0.17
CA GLU A 201 -6.18 -4.49 0.02
C GLU A 201 -6.62 -5.96 -0.11
N GLY A 202 -7.93 -6.21 -0.23
CA GLY A 202 -8.52 -7.55 -0.28
C GLY A 202 -8.54 -8.27 1.08
N GLN A 203 -8.12 -7.63 2.17
CA GLN A 203 -8.19 -8.24 3.49
C GLN A 203 -9.60 -8.11 4.09
N SER A 204 -9.94 -9.01 5.01
CA SER A 204 -11.27 -9.08 5.63
C SER A 204 -12.43 -9.31 4.64
N ILE A 205 -12.13 -9.70 3.40
CA ILE A 205 -13.07 -10.18 2.39
C ILE A 205 -12.81 -11.67 2.20
N LYS A 206 -13.85 -12.51 2.26
CA LYS A 206 -13.70 -13.99 2.25
C LYS A 206 -12.91 -14.54 1.07
N CYS A 207 -13.18 -14.02 -0.12
CA CYS A 207 -12.47 -14.35 -1.35
C CYS A 207 -11.48 -13.26 -1.77
N GLY A 208 -11.15 -12.33 -0.86
CA GLY A 208 -10.30 -11.20 -1.17
C GLY A 208 -8.84 -11.57 -1.30
N MET A 209 -8.15 -10.91 -2.23
CA MET A 209 -6.72 -11.06 -2.45
C MET A 209 -6.10 -9.77 -2.99
N LEU A 210 -4.77 -9.67 -2.90
CA LEU A 210 -4.03 -8.62 -3.59
C LEU A 210 -4.13 -8.81 -5.12
N ALA A 211 -3.91 -7.73 -5.88
CA ALA A 211 -3.87 -7.80 -7.33
C ALA A 211 -2.75 -8.74 -7.80
N GLY A 212 -3.14 -9.80 -8.50
CA GLY A 212 -2.26 -10.81 -9.07
C GLY A 212 -3.01 -11.68 -10.07
N PRO A 213 -2.31 -12.61 -10.76
CA PRO A 213 -2.95 -13.50 -11.73
C PRO A 213 -4.14 -14.24 -11.14
N GLY A 214 -5.27 -14.25 -11.87
CA GLY A 214 -6.53 -14.85 -11.44
C GLY A 214 -7.36 -13.99 -10.48
N ALA A 215 -6.94 -12.78 -10.11
CA ALA A 215 -7.77 -11.89 -9.32
C ALA A 215 -8.82 -11.20 -10.20
N ILE A 216 -10.08 -11.21 -9.78
CA ILE A 216 -11.13 -10.37 -10.37
C ILE A 216 -10.86 -8.93 -9.95
N SER A 217 -10.56 -8.06 -10.90
CA SER A 217 -10.15 -6.68 -10.66
C SER A 217 -11.24 -5.63 -10.89
N ASP A 218 -12.25 -5.97 -11.70
CA ASP A 218 -13.31 -5.05 -12.11
C ASP A 218 -14.52 -5.83 -12.68
N LEU A 219 -15.63 -5.14 -12.91
CA LEU A 219 -16.82 -5.64 -13.62
C LEU A 219 -17.21 -4.65 -14.71
N GLU A 220 -17.34 -5.12 -15.95
CA GLU A 220 -17.84 -4.29 -17.06
C GLU A 220 -19.28 -4.69 -17.41
N TYR A 221 -20.17 -3.72 -17.57
CA TYR A 221 -21.54 -4.01 -17.97
C TYR A 221 -21.70 -3.99 -19.50
N ASP A 222 -22.14 -5.12 -20.08
CA ASP A 222 -22.51 -5.28 -21.49
C ASP A 222 -23.67 -6.28 -21.60
N PHE A 223 -24.91 -5.78 -21.43
CA PHE A 223 -26.16 -6.55 -21.22
C PHE A 223 -26.18 -7.47 -19.98
N GLN A 224 -25.02 -8.02 -19.60
CA GLN A 224 -24.69 -8.76 -18.39
C GLN A 224 -23.34 -8.24 -17.89
N TYR A 225 -23.01 -8.46 -16.62
CA TYR A 225 -21.71 -8.07 -16.09
C TYR A 225 -20.62 -9.04 -16.55
N ILE A 226 -19.48 -8.54 -17.02
CA ILE A 226 -18.31 -9.32 -17.40
C ILE A 226 -17.29 -9.17 -16.28
N CYS A 227 -16.87 -10.28 -15.67
CA CYS A 227 -15.75 -10.27 -14.74
C CYS A 227 -14.45 -9.92 -15.47
N LYS A 228 -13.73 -8.90 -15.01
CA LYS A 228 -12.38 -8.59 -15.49
C LYS A 228 -11.37 -9.28 -14.60
N VAL A 229 -10.61 -10.21 -15.16
CA VAL A 229 -9.66 -11.04 -14.41
C VAL A 229 -8.25 -10.76 -14.89
N LEU A 230 -7.32 -10.58 -13.96
CA LEU A 230 -5.92 -10.30 -14.25
C LEU A 230 -5.22 -11.56 -14.79
N ASP A 231 -4.55 -11.44 -15.94
CA ASP A 231 -3.73 -12.50 -16.51
C ASP A 231 -2.33 -12.57 -15.84
N GLU A 232 -1.45 -13.43 -16.37
CA GLU A 232 -0.06 -13.59 -15.89
C GLU A 232 0.79 -12.30 -15.96
N ASN A 233 0.39 -11.35 -16.81
CA ASN A 233 1.03 -10.05 -16.93
C ASN A 233 0.32 -8.98 -16.09
N ILE A 234 -0.65 -9.38 -15.24
CA ILE A 234 -1.48 -8.48 -14.43
C ILE A 234 -2.28 -7.51 -15.33
N MET A 235 -2.66 -7.96 -16.52
CA MET A 235 -3.52 -7.19 -17.43
C MET A 235 -4.97 -7.70 -17.32
N PRO A 236 -5.97 -6.81 -17.18
CA PRO A 236 -7.37 -7.22 -17.13
C PRO A 236 -7.82 -7.84 -18.46
N GLN A 237 -8.35 -9.07 -18.40
CA GLN A 237 -8.93 -9.80 -19.52
C GLN A 237 -10.39 -10.18 -19.21
N ASN A 238 -11.19 -10.47 -20.24
CA ASN A 238 -12.56 -10.91 -20.06
C ASN A 238 -12.62 -12.32 -19.44
N GLY A 239 -13.31 -12.44 -18.32
CA GLY A 239 -13.77 -13.70 -17.74
C GLY A 239 -15.28 -13.87 -17.94
N SER A 240 -15.87 -14.74 -17.12
CA SER A 240 -17.26 -15.18 -17.24
C SER A 240 -18.25 -14.02 -17.11
N ARG A 241 -19.41 -14.19 -17.76
CA ARG A 241 -20.54 -13.26 -17.65
C ARG A 241 -21.42 -13.63 -16.48
N VAL A 242 -21.89 -12.62 -15.75
CA VAL A 242 -22.72 -12.75 -14.56
C VAL A 242 -24.00 -11.93 -14.72
N ASP A 243 -25.12 -12.57 -14.42
CA ASP A 243 -26.43 -11.94 -14.33
C ASP A 243 -26.88 -11.96 -12.87
N PHE A 244 -26.75 -10.83 -12.19
CA PHE A 244 -27.10 -10.75 -10.77
C PHE A 244 -28.60 -10.83 -10.50
N ALA A 245 -29.44 -10.50 -11.48
CA ALA A 245 -30.90 -10.57 -11.32
C ALA A 245 -31.42 -12.01 -11.49
N LEU A 246 -30.82 -12.77 -12.42
CA LEU A 246 -31.12 -14.18 -12.64
C LEU A 246 -30.28 -15.12 -11.78
N GLU A 247 -29.26 -14.59 -11.09
CA GLU A 247 -28.28 -15.35 -10.30
C GLU A 247 -27.59 -16.45 -11.14
N THR A 248 -27.18 -16.09 -12.36
CA THR A 248 -26.52 -17.02 -13.31
C THR A 248 -25.13 -16.55 -13.70
N VAL A 249 -24.24 -17.52 -13.93
CA VAL A 249 -22.88 -17.31 -14.44
C VAL A 249 -22.72 -18.12 -15.72
N LYS A 250 -22.20 -17.49 -16.77
CA LYS A 250 -21.89 -18.11 -18.06
C LYS A 250 -20.40 -18.05 -18.30
N ASP A 251 -19.79 -19.23 -18.46
CA ASP A 251 -18.37 -19.35 -18.75
C ASP A 251 -18.07 -18.95 -20.20
N GLU A 252 -17.84 -17.65 -20.36
CA GLU A 252 -17.48 -17.01 -21.61
C GLU A 252 -16.22 -16.18 -21.40
N GLY A 253 -15.26 -16.26 -22.33
CA GLY A 253 -14.05 -15.45 -22.30
C GLY A 253 -12.78 -16.23 -21.93
N PRO A 254 -11.60 -15.64 -22.22
CA PRO A 254 -10.31 -16.30 -22.03
C PRO A 254 -9.93 -16.59 -20.57
N MET A 255 -10.62 -15.96 -19.60
CA MET A 255 -10.36 -16.12 -18.16
C MET A 255 -11.44 -16.87 -17.39
N SER A 256 -12.41 -17.50 -18.05
CA SER A 256 -13.33 -18.43 -17.37
C SER A 256 -12.56 -19.65 -16.82
N GLY A 257 -12.88 -20.07 -15.60
CA GLY A 257 -12.18 -21.17 -14.91
C GLY A 257 -10.82 -20.79 -14.32
N LYS A 258 -10.49 -19.50 -14.24
CA LYS A 258 -9.16 -19.02 -13.82
C LYS A 258 -9.18 -18.03 -12.65
N ALA A 259 -10.35 -17.59 -12.19
CA ALA A 259 -10.40 -16.72 -11.03
C ALA A 259 -10.12 -17.50 -9.75
N ILE A 260 -9.33 -16.90 -8.87
CA ILE A 260 -8.95 -17.47 -7.56
C ILE A 260 -9.23 -16.52 -6.39
N GLY A 261 -9.67 -15.29 -6.68
CA GLY A 261 -10.05 -14.30 -5.68
C GLY A 261 -10.49 -12.97 -6.32
N ILE A 262 -10.73 -11.97 -5.50
CA ILE A 262 -11.16 -10.62 -5.91
C ILE A 262 -10.28 -9.55 -5.27
N THR A 263 -9.92 -8.51 -6.03
CA THR A 263 -9.17 -7.36 -5.51
C THR A 263 -10.10 -6.36 -4.81
N GLY A 264 -9.53 -5.39 -4.08
CA GLY A 264 -10.30 -4.27 -3.55
C GLY A 264 -11.06 -3.50 -4.62
N THR A 265 -10.45 -3.24 -5.79
CA THR A 265 -11.14 -2.59 -6.92
C THR A 265 -12.27 -3.45 -7.48
N GLY A 266 -12.09 -4.77 -7.51
CA GLY A 266 -13.15 -5.71 -7.88
C GLY A 266 -14.32 -5.67 -6.90
N VAL A 267 -14.04 -5.55 -5.60
CA VAL A 267 -15.08 -5.36 -4.56
C VAL A 267 -15.83 -4.04 -4.78
N VAL A 268 -15.12 -2.93 -5.09
CA VAL A 268 -15.78 -1.64 -5.42
C VAL A 268 -16.70 -1.80 -6.63
N ALA A 269 -16.22 -2.43 -7.70
CA ALA A 269 -17.00 -2.67 -8.90
C ALA A 269 -18.24 -3.55 -8.64
N ALA A 270 -18.08 -4.59 -7.81
CA ALA A 270 -19.18 -5.45 -7.39
C ALA A 270 -20.23 -4.70 -6.56
N VAL A 271 -19.81 -3.88 -5.60
CA VAL A 271 -20.73 -3.04 -4.81
C VAL A 271 -21.48 -2.07 -5.72
N ALA A 272 -20.79 -1.41 -6.66
CA ALA A 272 -21.42 -0.52 -7.64
C ALA A 272 -22.45 -1.26 -8.49
N ALA A 273 -22.09 -2.44 -9.02
CA ALA A 273 -22.98 -3.27 -9.82
C ALA A 273 -24.24 -3.72 -9.07
N VAL A 274 -24.11 -4.07 -7.78
CA VAL A 274 -25.25 -4.45 -6.93
C VAL A 274 -26.13 -3.24 -6.62
N MET A 275 -25.55 -2.07 -6.38
CA MET A 275 -26.31 -0.83 -6.18
C MET A 275 -27.12 -0.48 -7.43
N ASP A 276 -26.51 -0.56 -8.61
CA ASP A 276 -27.18 -0.32 -9.89
C ASP A 276 -28.26 -1.36 -10.18
N ALA A 277 -28.03 -2.63 -9.80
CA ALA A 277 -29.02 -3.70 -9.88
C ALA A 277 -30.10 -3.64 -8.79
N HIS A 278 -30.02 -2.68 -7.85
CA HIS A 278 -30.94 -2.52 -6.72
C HIS A 278 -31.00 -3.75 -5.79
N LEU A 279 -29.90 -4.50 -5.72
CA LEU A 279 -29.77 -5.74 -4.95
C LEU A 279 -29.20 -5.53 -3.54
N TRP A 280 -29.02 -4.27 -3.12
CA TRP A 280 -28.55 -3.90 -1.78
C TRP A 280 -29.64 -3.16 -1.00
N ARG A 281 -30.06 -3.70 0.16
CA ARG A 281 -31.08 -3.06 1.00
C ARG A 281 -30.77 -3.21 2.48
N LYS A 282 -30.69 -2.08 3.19
CA LYS A 282 -30.44 -2.01 4.65
C LYS A 282 -29.17 -2.77 5.08
N GLY A 283 -28.10 -2.65 4.30
CA GLY A 283 -26.81 -3.30 4.62
C GLY A 283 -26.79 -4.80 4.32
N LYS A 284 -27.72 -5.30 3.48
CA LYS A 284 -27.76 -6.71 3.08
C LYS A 284 -27.98 -6.87 1.60
N LEU A 285 -27.38 -7.91 1.04
CA LEU A 285 -27.70 -8.40 -0.30
C LEU A 285 -29.10 -9.02 -0.30
N THR A 286 -29.88 -8.76 -1.35
CA THR A 286 -31.24 -9.29 -1.52
C THR A 286 -31.30 -10.48 -2.46
N THR A 287 -30.15 -11.07 -2.80
CA THR A 287 -30.05 -12.34 -3.54
C THR A 287 -30.60 -13.49 -2.70
N SER A 288 -30.89 -14.61 -3.35
CA SER A 288 -31.61 -15.75 -2.76
C SER A 288 -30.90 -16.37 -1.53
N ASP A 289 -29.58 -16.37 -1.52
CA ASP A 289 -28.73 -16.88 -0.44
C ASP A 289 -27.96 -15.79 0.31
N GLY A 290 -28.18 -14.52 -0.03
CA GLY A 290 -27.47 -13.37 0.54
C GLY A 290 -26.01 -13.24 0.09
N LEU A 291 -25.61 -13.96 -0.97
CA LEU A 291 -24.29 -13.86 -1.58
C LEU A 291 -24.39 -13.23 -2.97
N LEU A 292 -23.36 -12.50 -3.35
CA LEU A 292 -23.15 -12.04 -4.71
C LEU A 292 -22.17 -12.99 -5.39
N HIS A 293 -22.69 -13.94 -6.17
CA HIS A 293 -21.87 -14.89 -6.91
C HIS A 293 -21.24 -14.22 -8.13
N LEU A 294 -19.92 -14.37 -8.25
CA LEU A 294 -19.13 -14.00 -9.42
C LEU A 294 -18.73 -15.29 -10.16
N GLN A 295 -17.59 -15.29 -10.85
CA GLN A 295 -17.09 -16.46 -11.56
C GLN A 295 -16.32 -17.43 -10.66
N ASP A 296 -16.20 -18.68 -11.08
CA ASP A 296 -15.31 -19.71 -10.49
C ASP A 296 -15.48 -19.93 -8.98
N GLY A 297 -16.69 -19.73 -8.46
CA GLY A 297 -16.99 -19.88 -7.03
C GLY A 297 -16.53 -18.72 -6.16
N ILE A 298 -16.08 -17.61 -6.76
CA ILE A 298 -15.82 -16.36 -6.05
C ILE A 298 -17.14 -15.70 -5.71
N TYR A 299 -17.29 -15.23 -4.47
CA TYR A 299 -18.49 -14.54 -4.02
C TYR A 299 -18.16 -13.43 -3.02
N ILE A 300 -19.12 -12.52 -2.83
CA ILE A 300 -19.09 -11.49 -1.79
C ILE A 300 -20.32 -11.65 -0.91
N ASP A 301 -20.15 -11.54 0.41
CA ASP A 301 -21.24 -11.46 1.37
C ASP A 301 -21.45 -10.02 1.89
N SER A 302 -22.64 -9.75 2.41
CA SER A 302 -23.00 -8.46 3.04
C SER A 302 -22.76 -8.43 4.54
#